data_AF-A0AB37QTQ6-F1
#
_entry.id   AF-A0AB37QTQ6-F1
#
_cell.length_a   1.000
_cell.length_b   1.000
_cell.length_c   1.000
_cell.angle_alpha   90.00
_cell.angle_beta   90.00
_cell.angle_gamma   90.00
#
_symmetry.space_group_name_H-M   'P 1'
#
loop_
_entity.id
_entity.type
_entity.pdbx_description
1 polymer ?
#
loop_
_entity_poly.entity_id
_entity_poly.type
_entity_poly.pdbx_seq_one_letter_code
_entity_poly.pdbx_strand_id
1 'polypeptide(L)' 'MKLIFAMLLMFSAYTFASCSSISDHDERAYFEAKQGGGSCTTINDHDLRAQCESMKQWYWFC' A
#
# COMPACT_ATOMS: atom_id res chain seq x y z
N MET A 1 -17.98 17.31 -25.81
CA MET A 1 -17.22 16.11 -26.26
C MET A 1 -15.77 16.07 -25.76
N LYS A 2 -14.95 17.14 -25.89
CA LYS A 2 -13.55 17.11 -25.41
C LYS A 2 -13.39 17.07 -23.87
N LEU A 3 -14.32 17.69 -23.13
CA LEU A 3 -14.26 17.75 -21.65
C LEU A 3 -14.47 16.39 -20.98
N ILE A 4 -15.23 15.50 -21.60
CA ILE A 4 -15.50 14.15 -21.08
C ILE A 4 -14.23 13.29 -21.14
N PHE A 5 -13.46 13.40 -22.22
CA PHE A 5 -12.15 12.73 -22.34
C PHE A 5 -11.13 13.27 -21.32
N ALA A 6 -11.13 14.57 -21.05
CA ALA A 6 -10.24 15.17 -20.05
C ALA A 6 -10.57 14.71 -18.62
N MET A 7 -11.86 14.58 -18.28
CA MET A 7 -12.29 14.05 -16.98
C MET A 7 -11.95 12.57 -16.79
N LEU A 8 -12.09 11.74 -17.83
CA LEU A 8 -11.71 10.32 -17.81
C LEU A 8 -10.20 10.12 -17.57
N LEU A 9 -9.35 10.98 -18.14
CA LEU A 9 -7.89 10.91 -17.97
C LEU A 9 -7.42 11.35 -16.58
N MET A 10 -8.07 12.35 -15.98
CA MET A 10 -7.87 12.70 -14.57
C MET A 10 -8.31 11.58 -13.63
N PHE A 11 -9.36 10.84 -14.02
CA PHE A 11 -9.86 9.69 -13.26
C PHE A 11 -8.87 8.49 -13.29
N SER A 12 -8.18 8.21 -14.40
CA SER A 12 -7.15 7.14 -14.40
C SER A 12 -5.95 7.41 -13.46
N ALA A 13 -5.75 8.65 -13.01
CA ALA A 13 -4.61 9.03 -12.19
C ALA A 13 -4.82 8.93 -10.67
N TYR A 14 -6.05 8.81 -10.18
CA TYR A 14 -6.27 8.65 -8.73
C TYR A 14 -6.00 7.23 -8.23
N THR A 15 -5.90 6.23 -9.12
CA THR A 15 -5.75 4.82 -8.71
C THR A 15 -4.30 4.38 -8.52
N PHE A 16 -3.31 5.20 -8.84
CA PHE A 16 -1.89 4.87 -8.62
C PHE A 16 -1.32 5.44 -7.31
N ALA A 17 -2.14 6.11 -6.50
CA ALA A 17 -1.72 6.78 -5.27
C ALA A 17 -1.61 5.86 -4.04
N SER A 18 -1.64 4.53 -4.20
CA SER A 18 -1.82 3.61 -3.06
C SER A 18 -0.57 3.30 -2.24
N CYS A 19 0.57 3.98 -2.46
CA CYS A 19 1.76 3.79 -1.61
C CYS A 19 2.53 5.09 -1.32
N SER A 20 2.65 5.98 -2.32
CA SER A 20 3.43 7.23 -2.18
C SER A 20 2.68 8.36 -1.45
N SER A 21 1.35 8.30 -1.35
CA SER A 21 0.54 9.31 -0.63
C SER A 21 0.34 8.99 0.84
N ILE A 22 0.86 7.84 1.31
CA ILE A 22 0.79 7.46 2.71
C ILE A 22 1.85 8.29 3.47
N SER A 23 1.37 9.32 4.18
CA SER A 23 2.21 10.14 5.07
C SER A 23 2.68 9.36 6.28
N ASP A 24 1.89 8.39 6.72
CA ASP A 24 2.25 7.53 7.84
C ASP A 24 3.32 6.51 7.44
N HIS A 25 4.39 6.49 8.22
CA HIS A 25 5.52 5.60 7.96
C HIS A 25 5.14 4.12 8.13
N ASP A 26 4.31 3.82 9.13
CA ASP A 26 3.94 2.46 9.51
C ASP A 26 2.98 1.86 8.49
N GLU A 27 2.00 2.63 8.02
CA GLU A 27 1.11 2.24 6.93
C GLU A 27 1.86 2.01 5.61
N ARG A 28 2.89 2.83 5.32
CA ARG A 28 3.71 2.69 4.10
C ARG A 28 4.56 1.42 4.17
N ALA A 29 5.20 1.16 5.31
CA ALA A 29 5.97 -0.05 5.54
C ALA A 29 5.08 -1.31 5.46
N TYR A 30 3.86 -1.25 6.00
CA TYR A 30 2.88 -2.33 5.87
C TYR A 30 2.54 -2.61 4.39
N PHE A 31 2.27 -1.57 3.61
CA PHE A 31 1.94 -1.72 2.19
C PHE A 31 3.13 -2.26 1.37
N GLU A 32 4.35 -1.76 1.60
CA GLU A 32 5.56 -2.27 0.94
C GLU A 32 5.82 -3.73 1.29
N ALA A 33 5.63 -4.13 2.55
CA ALA A 33 5.78 -5.50 2.99
C ALA A 33 4.74 -6.43 2.34
N LYS A 34 3.49 -5.96 2.16
CA LYS A 34 2.43 -6.68 1.46
C LYS A 34 2.72 -6.89 -0.03
N GLN A 35 3.42 -5.96 -0.68
CA GLN A 35 3.88 -6.12 -2.06
C GLN A 35 5.12 -7.05 -2.19
N GLY A 36 5.62 -7.61 -1.08
CA GLY A 36 6.77 -8.52 -1.08
C GLY A 36 8.13 -7.81 -1.09
N GLY A 37 8.17 -6.47 -1.12
CA GLY A 37 9.39 -5.68 -1.16
C GLY A 37 9.86 -5.12 0.19
N GLY A 38 8.95 -4.98 1.16
CA GLY A 38 9.21 -4.32 2.46
C GLY A 38 9.39 -5.27 3.65
N SER A 39 9.88 -4.70 4.76
CA SER A 39 10.03 -5.37 6.05
C SER A 39 9.07 -4.81 7.09
N CYS A 40 8.32 -5.70 7.75
CA CYS A 40 7.37 -5.36 8.81
C CYS A 40 8.08 -4.86 10.08
N THR A 41 9.37 -5.14 10.25
CA THR A 41 10.16 -4.75 11.42
C THR A 41 10.31 -3.24 11.59
N THR A 42 10.14 -2.47 10.52
CA THR A 42 10.23 -1.00 10.53
C THR A 42 8.98 -0.32 11.07
N ILE A 43 7.88 -1.06 11.25
CA ILE A 43 6.60 -0.56 11.78
C ILE A 43 6.74 -0.37 13.30
N ASN A 44 6.46 0.84 13.79
CA ASN A 44 6.49 1.15 15.22
C ASN A 44 5.22 0.68 15.94
N ASP A 45 4.07 0.74 15.28
CA ASP A 45 2.83 0.20 15.80
C ASP A 45 2.89 -1.33 15.94
N HIS A 46 2.75 -1.81 17.18
CA HIS A 46 2.90 -3.23 17.50
C HIS A 46 1.80 -4.10 16.87
N ASP A 47 0.56 -3.60 16.82
CA ASP A 47 -0.58 -4.35 16.30
C ASP A 47 -0.52 -4.41 14.77
N LEU A 48 -0.13 -3.31 14.13
CA LEU A 48 0.07 -3.25 12.69
C LEU A 48 1.25 -4.13 12.25
N ARG A 49 2.32 -4.17 13.04
CA ARG A 49 3.47 -5.07 12.81
C ARG A 49 3.08 -6.55 12.90
N ALA A 50 2.31 -6.92 13.93
CA ALA A 50 1.83 -8.30 14.10
C ALA A 50 0.94 -8.74 12.93
N GLN A 51 0.06 -7.85 12.46
CA GLN A 51 -0.72 -8.09 11.25
C GLN A 51 0.16 -8.29 10.02
N CYS A 52 1.17 -7.43 9.83
CA CYS A 52 2.10 -7.52 8.71
C CYS A 52 2.84 -8.86 8.66
N GLU A 53 3.46 -9.25 9.77
CA GLU A 53 4.19 -10.53 9.90
C GLU A 53 3.28 -11.73 9.66
N SER A 54 2.07 -11.70 10.22
CA SER A 54 1.09 -12.76 9.98
C SER A 54 0.75 -12.88 8.50
N MET A 55 0.45 -11.77 7.82
CA MET A 55 0.06 -11.75 6.42
C MET A 55 1.21 -12.25 5.52
N LYS A 56 2.45 -11.92 5.86
CA LYS A 56 3.65 -12.42 5.17
C LYS A 56 3.81 -13.93 5.33
N GLN A 57 3.50 -14.46 6.52
CA GLN A 57 3.51 -15.89 6.81
C GLN A 57 2.41 -16.64 6.03
N TRP A 58 1.22 -16.05 5.86
CA TRP A 58 0.15 -16.61 5.02
C TRP A 58 0.53 -16.67 3.54
N TYR A 59 1.28 -15.69 3.02
CA TYR A 59 1.74 -15.69 1.63
C TYR A 59 2.74 -16.82 1.33
N TRP A 60 3.39 -17.39 2.35
CA TRP A 60 4.29 -18.54 2.21
C TRP A 60 3.53 -19.88 2.11
N PHE A 61 2.24 -19.90 2.48
CA PHE A 61 1.38 -21.09 2.41
C PHE A 61 0.49 -21.13 1.16
N CYS A 62 0.53 -20.10 0.30
CA CYS A 62 -0.17 -20.06 -0.98
C CYS A 62 0.81 -20.26 -2.13
#